data_AF-A0AAW0FKS5-F1
#
_entry.id   AF-A0AAW0FKS5-F1
#
_cell.length_a   1.000
_cell.length_b   1.000
_cell.length_c   1.000
_cell.angle_alpha   90.00
_cell.angle_beta   90.00
_cell.angle_gamma   90.00
#
_symmetry.space_group_name_H-M   'P 1'
#
loop_
_entity.id
_entity.type
_entity.pdbx_description
1 polymer ?
#
loop_
_entity_poly.entity_id
_entity_poly.type
_entity_poly.pdbx_seq_one_letter_code
_entity_poly.pdbx_strand_id
1 'polypeptide(L)'
;MSDQQWKQLAEQLRRRAQQAPRPAGGPSPGGIFAGFEFSAAVEAKQIAQQDAQRAAFVVDKAIQEKQQLVVKAAGEAKSAELVGEAIKKSKDYVELKRLDTAREIASILARSPNRILLDNDTLLLNTVADGRK
;
A
#
# COMPACT_ATOMS: atom_id res chain seq x y z
N MET A 1 -28.36 -4.23 15.04
CA MET A 1 -28.48 -4.99 16.31
C MET A 1 -27.12 -4.96 16.97
N SER A 2 -26.99 -4.26 18.09
CA SER A 2 -25.69 -3.97 18.71
C SER A 2 -25.15 -5.18 19.48
N ASP A 3 -23.82 -5.28 19.57
CA ASP A 3 -23.07 -6.31 20.30
C ASP A 3 -23.52 -6.44 21.77
N GLN A 4 -23.93 -5.32 22.38
CA GLN A 4 -24.46 -5.27 23.75
C GLN A 4 -25.82 -5.96 23.90
N GLN A 5 -26.69 -5.92 22.88
CA GLN A 5 -27.99 -6.59 22.91
C GLN A 5 -27.82 -8.12 22.88
N TRP A 6 -26.81 -8.62 22.17
CA TRP A 6 -26.50 -10.05 22.10
C TRP A 6 -25.92 -10.60 23.39
N LYS A 7 -25.05 -9.84 24.06
CA LYS A 7 -24.54 -10.21 25.39
C LYS A 7 -25.66 -10.27 26.44
N GLN A 8 -26.57 -9.30 26.43
CA GLN A 8 -27.72 -9.29 27.32
C GLN A 8 -28.70 -10.44 27.06
N LEU A 9 -28.97 -10.78 25.79
CA LEU A 9 -29.83 -11.91 25.44
C LEU A 9 -29.20 -13.26 25.84
N ALA A 10 -27.89 -13.43 25.61
CA ALA A 10 -27.16 -14.64 26.00
C ALA A 10 -27.18 -14.84 27.53
N GLU A 11 -27.05 -13.75 28.29
CA GLU A 11 -27.06 -13.79 29.75
C GLU A 11 -28.47 -14.04 30.33
N GLN A 12 -29.52 -13.50 29.69
CA GLN A 12 -30.91 -13.80 30.02
C GLN A 12 -31.27 -15.26 29.76
N LEU A 13 -30.78 -15.86 28.67
CA LEU A 13 -30.99 -17.26 28.37
C LEU A 13 -30.20 -18.19 29.31
N ARG A 14 -28.97 -17.80 29.68
CA ARG A 14 -28.14 -18.55 30.65
C ARG A 14 -28.78 -18.57 32.04
N ARG A 15 -29.38 -17.45 32.48
CA ARG A 15 -30.17 -17.39 33.72
C ARG A 15 -31.42 -18.25 33.67
N ARG A 16 -32.14 -18.28 32.54
CA ARG A 16 -33.33 -19.15 32.39
C ARG A 16 -32.99 -20.64 32.39
N ALA A 17 -31.85 -21.04 31.82
CA ALA A 17 -31.40 -22.42 31.86
C ALA A 17 -31.05 -22.91 33.29
N GLN A 18 -30.61 -22.02 34.18
CA GLN A 18 -30.33 -22.35 35.59
C GLN A 18 -31.58 -22.37 36.48
N GLN A 19 -32.67 -21.71 36.07
CA GLN A 19 -33.94 -21.67 36.82
C GLN A 19 -34.96 -22.72 36.36
N ALA A 20 -34.66 -23.52 35.32
CA ALA A 20 -35.51 -24.63 34.94
C ALA A 20 -35.48 -25.72 36.03
N PRO A 21 -36.62 -26.15 36.59
CA PRO A 21 -36.64 -27.21 37.60
C PRO A 21 -36.09 -28.50 36.98
N ARG A 22 -35.09 -29.11 37.63
CA ARG A 22 -34.45 -30.33 37.13
C ARG A 22 -35.47 -31.49 37.13
N PRO A 23 -35.83 -32.08 35.97
CA PRO A 23 -36.54 -33.33 35.96
C PRO A 23 -35.59 -34.46 36.39
N ALA A 24 -36.08 -35.35 37.25
CA ALA A 24 -35.38 -36.57 37.61
C ALA A 24 -35.37 -37.52 36.40
N GLY A 25 -34.19 -37.78 35.83
CA GLY A 25 -34.00 -38.68 34.69
C GLY A 25 -32.88 -38.17 33.78
N GLY A 26 -31.95 -39.05 33.41
CA GLY A 26 -30.70 -38.72 32.71
C GLY A 26 -30.87 -37.94 31.38
N PRO A 27 -29.77 -37.41 30.82
CA PRO A 27 -29.81 -36.49 29.68
C PRO A 27 -30.41 -37.16 28.43
N SER A 28 -31.48 -36.56 27.90
CA SER A 28 -32.07 -36.93 26.61
C SER A 28 -31.15 -36.56 25.44
N PRO A 29 -30.90 -37.48 24.49
CA PRO A 29 -29.97 -37.26 23.38
C PRO A 29 -30.43 -36.24 22.32
N GLY A 30 -31.71 -35.87 22.26
CA GLY A 30 -32.26 -35.00 21.19
C GLY A 30 -31.91 -33.51 21.26
N GLY A 31 -31.58 -32.96 22.44
CA GLY A 31 -31.28 -31.53 22.59
C GLY A 31 -29.87 -31.12 22.18
N ILE A 32 -28.95 -32.09 22.14
CA ILE A 32 -27.54 -31.86 21.82
C ILE A 32 -27.36 -31.60 20.32
N PHE A 33 -28.05 -32.36 19.46
CA PHE A 33 -27.97 -32.22 18.01
C PHE A 33 -28.49 -30.87 17.49
N ALA A 34 -29.57 -30.34 18.07
CA ALA A 34 -30.11 -29.03 17.69
C ALA A 34 -29.18 -27.87 18.09
N GLY A 35 -28.42 -28.01 19.18
CA GLY A 35 -27.40 -27.04 19.57
C GLY A 35 -26.20 -27.01 18.63
N PHE A 36 -25.77 -28.19 18.13
CA PHE A 36 -24.66 -28.30 17.18
C PHE A 36 -24.96 -27.63 15.84
N GLU A 37 -26.15 -27.87 15.26
CA GLU A 37 -26.51 -27.24 13.99
C GLU A 37 -26.69 -25.72 14.10
N PHE A 38 -27.26 -25.25 15.21
CA PHE A 38 -27.39 -23.81 15.46
C PHE A 38 -26.02 -23.13 15.65
N SER A 39 -25.11 -23.75 16.41
CA SER A 39 -23.74 -23.24 16.57
C SER A 39 -22.99 -23.17 15.24
N ALA A 40 -23.11 -24.19 14.39
CA ALA A 40 -22.50 -24.19 13.05
C ALA A 40 -23.08 -23.08 12.17
N ALA A 41 -24.38 -22.85 12.20
CA ALA A 41 -25.02 -21.76 11.43
C ALA A 41 -24.60 -20.36 11.92
N VAL A 42 -24.42 -20.18 13.23
CA VAL A 42 -23.94 -18.91 13.81
C VAL A 42 -22.48 -18.67 13.46
N GLU A 43 -21.63 -19.69 13.53
CA GLU A 43 -20.22 -19.60 13.14
C GLU A 43 -20.07 -19.29 11.65
N ALA A 44 -20.83 -19.98 10.79
CA ALA A 44 -20.85 -19.70 9.36
C ALA A 44 -21.27 -18.26 9.05
N LYS A 45 -22.25 -17.72 9.81
CA LYS A 45 -22.67 -16.31 9.67
C LYS A 45 -21.59 -15.34 10.13
N GLN A 46 -20.84 -15.66 11.18
CA GLN A 46 -19.71 -14.84 11.65
C GLN A 46 -18.58 -14.84 10.60
N ILE A 47 -18.26 -15.99 10.01
CA ILE A 47 -17.27 -16.09 8.92
C ILE A 47 -17.71 -15.26 7.72
N ALA A 48 -18.97 -15.39 7.28
CA ALA A 48 -19.50 -14.61 6.17
C ALA A 48 -19.45 -13.09 6.42
N GLN A 49 -19.71 -12.65 7.66
CA GLN A 49 -19.58 -11.24 8.04
C GLN A 49 -18.12 -10.77 8.05
N GLN A 50 -17.20 -11.60 8.54
CA GLN A 50 -15.78 -11.28 8.56
C GLN A 50 -15.22 -11.16 7.15
N ASP A 51 -15.63 -12.06 6.24
CA ASP A 51 -15.19 -12.03 4.84
C ASP A 51 -15.77 -10.83 4.09
N ALA A 52 -17.03 -10.45 4.36
CA ALA A 52 -17.61 -9.23 3.81
C ALA A 52 -16.86 -7.96 4.26
N GLN A 53 -16.47 -7.88 5.54
CA GLN A 53 -15.67 -6.77 6.06
C GLN A 53 -14.27 -6.73 5.44
N ARG A 54 -13.62 -7.89 5.28
CA ARG A 54 -12.32 -7.99 4.62
C ARG A 54 -12.39 -7.57 3.16
N ALA A 55 -13.40 -8.02 2.42
CA ALA A 55 -13.59 -7.65 1.03
C ALA A 55 -13.78 -6.13 0.86
N ALA A 56 -14.60 -5.50 1.71
CA ALA A 56 -14.77 -4.05 1.72
C ALA A 56 -13.44 -3.32 2.00
N PHE A 57 -12.67 -3.79 2.98
CA PHE A 57 -11.37 -3.20 3.31
C PHE A 57 -10.36 -3.30 2.15
N VAL A 58 -10.33 -4.44 1.44
CA VAL A 58 -9.44 -4.63 0.28
C VAL A 58 -9.80 -3.66 -0.85
N VAL A 59 -11.09 -3.45 -1.10
CA VAL A 59 -11.56 -2.49 -2.12
C VAL A 59 -11.16 -1.06 -1.73
N ASP A 60 -11.43 -0.65 -0.50
CA ASP A 60 -11.08 0.70 -0.02
C ASP A 60 -9.57 0.95 -0.07
N LYS A 61 -8.77 -0.05 0.31
CA LYS A 61 -7.31 0.01 0.20
C LYS A 61 -6.86 0.20 -1.24
N ALA A 62 -7.41 -0.56 -2.18
CA ALA A 62 -7.07 -0.44 -3.61
C ALA A 62 -7.44 0.95 -4.17
N ILE A 63 -8.56 1.53 -3.74
CA ILE A 63 -8.97 2.89 -4.12
C ILE A 63 -7.97 3.91 -3.59
N GLN A 64 -7.58 3.81 -2.31
CA GLN A 64 -6.60 4.71 -1.70
C GLN A 64 -5.22 4.61 -2.38
N GLU A 65 -4.73 3.39 -2.62
CA GLU A 65 -3.45 3.17 -3.31
C GLU A 65 -3.45 3.78 -4.72
N LYS A 66 -4.54 3.59 -5.48
CA LYS A 66 -4.70 4.22 -6.79
C LYS A 66 -4.64 5.74 -6.68
N GLN A 67 -5.38 6.33 -5.74
CA GLN A 67 -5.41 7.78 -5.57
C GLN A 67 -4.04 8.33 -5.15
N GLN A 68 -3.33 7.64 -4.25
CA GLN A 68 -1.98 8.01 -3.84
C GLN A 68 -1.01 7.99 -5.03
N LEU A 69 -1.08 6.96 -5.87
CA LEU A 69 -0.26 6.85 -7.09
C LEU A 69 -0.55 8.00 -8.06
N VAL A 70 -1.83 8.32 -8.29
CA VAL A 70 -2.22 9.43 -9.18
C VAL A 70 -1.72 10.77 -8.64
N VAL A 71 -1.88 11.04 -7.35
CA VAL A 71 -1.43 12.29 -6.73
C VAL A 71 0.10 12.40 -6.76
N LYS A 72 0.80 11.31 -6.48
CA LYS A 72 2.27 11.26 -6.54
C LYS A 72 2.76 11.52 -7.96
N ALA A 73 2.20 10.84 -8.96
CA ALA A 73 2.55 11.03 -10.36
C ALA A 73 2.25 12.46 -10.84
N ALA A 74 1.10 13.03 -10.47
CA ALA A 74 0.76 14.42 -10.79
C ALA A 74 1.71 15.43 -10.11
N GLY A 75 2.12 15.15 -8.87
CA GLY A 75 3.10 15.94 -8.14
C GLY A 75 4.47 15.91 -8.83
N GLU A 76 4.96 14.71 -9.18
CA GLU A 76 6.21 14.51 -9.90
C GLU A 76 6.19 15.19 -11.28
N ALA A 77 5.10 15.06 -12.04
CA ALA A 77 4.93 15.73 -13.33
C ALA A 77 4.99 17.25 -13.19
N LYS A 78 4.24 17.83 -12.24
CA LYS A 78 4.24 19.29 -12.02
C LYS A 78 5.59 19.80 -11.52
N SER A 79 6.28 19.04 -10.67
CA SER A 79 7.64 19.36 -10.25
C SER A 79 8.62 19.32 -11.44
N ALA A 80 8.52 18.30 -12.29
CA ALA A 80 9.35 18.19 -13.49
C ALA A 80 9.07 19.32 -14.50
N GLU A 81 7.81 19.75 -14.66
CA GLU A 81 7.45 20.91 -15.49
C GLU A 81 8.04 22.20 -14.94
N LEU A 82 7.90 22.47 -13.64
CA LEU A 82 8.44 23.68 -13.00
C LEU A 82 9.98 23.72 -13.08
N VAL A 83 10.63 22.58 -12.82
CA VAL A 83 12.09 22.44 -12.97
C VAL A 83 12.49 22.61 -14.43
N GLY A 84 11.75 22.02 -15.36
CA GLY A 84 11.97 22.15 -16.80
C GLY A 84 11.81 23.58 -17.30
N GLU A 85 10.83 24.33 -16.80
CA GLU A 85 10.64 25.75 -17.11
C GLU A 85 11.75 26.61 -16.51
N ALA A 86 12.15 26.35 -15.27
CA ALA A 86 13.28 27.03 -14.63
C ALA A 86 14.57 26.80 -15.42
N ILE A 87 14.83 25.56 -15.85
CA ILE A 87 15.95 25.17 -16.71
C ILE A 87 15.88 25.86 -18.08
N LYS A 88 14.70 25.93 -18.71
CA LYS A 88 14.53 26.63 -19.99
C LYS A 88 14.83 28.13 -19.88
N LYS A 89 14.48 28.76 -18.75
CA LYS A 89 14.80 30.17 -18.47
C LYS A 89 16.29 30.38 -18.21
N SER A 90 17.00 29.37 -17.71
CA SER A 90 18.43 29.41 -17.44
C SER A 90 19.19 28.38 -18.28
N LYS A 91 19.09 28.45 -19.62
CA LYS A 91 19.86 27.58 -20.54
C LYS A 91 21.35 27.55 -20.18
N ASP A 92 21.90 28.69 -19.77
CA ASP A 92 23.28 28.84 -19.29
C ASP A 92 23.57 27.97 -18.05
N TYR A 93 22.60 27.73 -17.17
CA TYR A 93 22.76 26.87 -15.99
C TYR A 93 22.94 25.40 -16.36
N VAL A 94 22.25 24.92 -17.40
CA VAL A 94 22.44 23.53 -17.88
C VAL A 94 23.82 23.37 -18.49
N GLU A 95 24.27 24.33 -19.28
CA GLU A 95 25.61 24.31 -19.88
C GLU A 95 26.70 24.39 -18.81
N LEU A 96 26.56 25.26 -17.81
CA LEU A 96 27.47 25.32 -16.66
C LEU A 96 27.47 24.02 -15.85
N LYS A 97 26.29 23.42 -15.61
CA LYS A 97 26.20 22.15 -14.89
C LYS A 97 26.81 20.99 -15.67
N ARG A 98 26.63 20.96 -17.00
CA ARG A 98 27.30 20.01 -17.90
C ARG A 98 28.81 20.17 -17.84
N LEU A 99 29.33 21.39 -17.84
CA LEU A 99 30.77 21.67 -17.68
C LEU A 99 31.31 21.22 -16.32
N ASP A 100 30.58 21.46 -15.23
CA ASP A 100 30.98 21.00 -13.89
C ASP A 100 31.00 19.47 -13.81
N THR A 101 29.97 18.80 -14.33
CA THR A 101 29.93 17.32 -14.35
C THR A 101 31.03 16.75 -15.24
N ALA A 102 31.30 17.36 -16.41
CA ALA A 102 32.42 16.99 -17.26
C ALA A 102 33.77 17.12 -16.53
N ARG A 103 33.97 18.21 -15.78
CA ARG A 103 35.16 18.42 -14.95
C ARG A 103 35.30 17.37 -13.85
N GLU A 104 34.20 17.00 -13.20
CA GLU A 104 34.18 15.98 -12.16
C GLU A 104 34.55 14.60 -12.74
N ILE A 105 33.92 14.20 -13.84
CA ILE A 105 34.22 12.95 -14.56
C ILE A 105 35.69 12.92 -14.98
N ALA A 106 36.21 14.02 -15.56
CA ALA A 106 37.61 14.13 -15.93
C ALA A 106 38.55 13.95 -14.72
N SER A 107 38.18 14.49 -13.55
CA SER A 107 38.95 14.33 -12.31
C SER A 107 38.95 12.89 -11.77
N ILE A 108 37.81 12.20 -11.87
CA ILE A 108 37.66 10.79 -11.48
C ILE A 108 38.46 9.90 -12.44
N LEU A 109 38.38 10.16 -13.74
CA LEU A 109 39.14 9.44 -14.76
C LEU A 109 40.66 9.67 -14.61
N ALA A 110 41.11 10.89 -14.33
CA ALA A 110 42.52 11.19 -14.11
C ALA A 110 43.10 10.48 -12.88
N ARG A 111 42.27 10.22 -11.86
CA ARG A 111 42.65 9.46 -10.65
C ARG A 111 42.47 7.96 -10.80
N SER A 112 41.69 7.50 -11.77
CA SER A 112 41.44 6.09 -11.99
C SER A 112 42.69 5.38 -12.54
N PRO A 113 43.12 4.25 -11.94
CA PRO A 113 44.24 3.46 -12.45
C PRO A 113 43.90 2.73 -13.76
N ASN A 114 42.62 2.65 -14.13
CA ASN A 114 42.15 1.94 -15.32
C ASN A 114 42.05 2.88 -16.53
N ARG A 115 43.11 2.90 -17.35
CA ARG A 115 43.24 3.76 -18.54
C ARG A 115 42.55 3.09 -19.74
N ILE A 116 41.24 2.89 -19.66
CA ILE A 116 40.45 2.49 -20.82
C ILE A 116 40.22 3.76 -21.66
N LEU A 117 40.63 3.72 -22.93
CA LEU A 117 40.36 4.77 -23.91
C LEU A 117 38.85 4.82 -24.16
N LEU A 118 38.16 5.63 -23.37
CA LEU A 118 36.75 5.90 -23.54
C LEU A 118 36.60 7.06 -24.52
N ASP A 119 35.72 6.87 -25.50
CA ASP A 119 35.46 7.86 -26.53
C ASP A 119 34.77 9.10 -25.94
N ASN A 120 35.13 10.29 -26.44
CA ASN A 120 34.64 11.56 -25.89
C ASN A 120 33.11 11.68 -25.99
N ASP A 121 32.50 11.04 -27.00
CA ASP A 121 31.05 11.05 -27.20
C ASP A 121 30.32 10.19 -26.17
N THR A 122 30.92 9.09 -25.70
CA THR A 122 30.34 8.26 -24.61
C THR A 122 30.38 8.96 -23.25
N LEU A 123 31.33 9.87 -23.07
CA LEU A 123 31.52 10.62 -21.83
C LEU A 123 30.82 11.98 -21.86
N LEU A 124 30.16 12.34 -22.96
CA LEU A 124 29.51 13.65 -23.17
C LEU A 124 30.46 14.83 -22.87
N LEU A 125 31.78 14.62 -23.02
CA LEU A 125 32.80 15.64 -22.77
C LEU A 125 32.90 16.64 -23.93
N ASN A 126 32.26 16.35 -25.06
CA ASN A 126 32.16 17.25 -26.21
C ASN A 126 31.07 18.31 -26.00
N THR A 127 31.33 19.25 -25.08
CA THR A 127 30.40 20.35 -24.75
C THR A 127 30.32 21.44 -25.82
N VAL A 128 31.12 21.36 -26.90
CA VAL A 128 31.22 22.40 -27.95
C VAL A 128 30.42 22.05 -29.22
N ALA A 129 30.13 20.77 -29.45
CA ALA A 129 29.42 20.31 -30.65
C ALA A 129 27.89 20.30 -30.52
N ASP A 130 27.35 20.20 -29.30
CA ASP A 130 25.91 19.98 -29.04
C ASP A 130 25.06 21.28 -28.97
N GLY A 131 25.67 22.46 -29.07
CA GLY A 131 25.00 23.75 -28.84
C GLY A 131 24.75 24.65 -30.07
N ARG A 132 25.19 24.25 -31.27
CA ARG A 132 25.09 25.09 -32.49
C ARG A 132 24.19 24.46 -33.56
N LYS A 133 22.88 24.40 -33.29
CA LYS A 133 21.80 24.49 -34.29
C LYS A 133 20.58 25.13 -33.65
#